data_AF-W2PXJ3-F1
#
_entry.id   AF-W2PXJ3-F1
#
_cell.length_a   1.000
_cell.length_b   1.000
_cell.length_c   1.000
_cell.angle_alpha   90.00
_cell.angle_beta   90.00
_cell.angle_gamma   90.00
#
_symmetry.space_group_name_H-M   'P 1'
#
loop_
_entity.id
_entity.type
_entity.pdbx_description
1 polymer ?
#
loop_
_entity_poly.entity_id
_entity_poly.type
_entity_poly.pdbx_seq_one_letter_code
_entity_poly.pdbx_strand_id
1 'polypeptide(L)'
;MGGNVLKFPSEDTIKLALADLYYSQREILKEMMVDVEVMSLSLNNWTSAFGQNVLTASGHWISRGFRRRDCVLEVYVLPLDERVNIIALLRDVMDK
;
A
#
# COMPACT_ATOMS: atom_id res chain seq x y z
N MET A 1 -39.00 -24.23 -3.24
CA MET A 1 -37.76 -24.02 -2.46
C MET A 1 -36.80 -23.21 -3.32
N GLY A 2 -36.89 -21.88 -3.25
CA GLY A 2 -35.98 -20.98 -3.97
C GLY A 2 -34.91 -20.51 -3.00
N GLY A 3 -33.79 -21.24 -2.93
CA GLY A 3 -32.64 -20.80 -2.15
C GLY A 3 -32.02 -19.59 -2.85
N ASN A 4 -31.91 -18.46 -2.14
CA ASN A 4 -31.11 -17.33 -2.57
C ASN A 4 -29.66 -17.81 -2.74
N VAL A 5 -29.27 -18.11 -3.98
CA VAL A 5 -27.85 -18.28 -4.33
C VAL A 5 -27.23 -16.90 -4.20
N LEU A 6 -26.47 -16.68 -3.13
CA LEU A 6 -25.63 -15.50 -2.97
C LEU A 6 -24.67 -15.46 -4.16
N LYS A 7 -24.97 -14.60 -5.13
CA LYS A 7 -24.13 -14.42 -6.31
C LYS A 7 -22.94 -13.58 -5.86
N PHE A 8 -21.76 -14.19 -5.84
CA PHE A 8 -20.52 -13.46 -5.54
C PHE A 8 -20.34 -12.30 -6.55
N PRO A 9 -19.82 -11.15 -6.11
CA PRO A 9 -19.51 -10.05 -7.01
C PRO A 9 -18.50 -10.51 -8.08
N SER A 10 -18.61 -9.93 -9.29
CA SER A 10 -17.65 -10.23 -10.35
C SER A 10 -16.27 -9.68 -10.01
N GLU A 11 -15.24 -10.19 -10.68
CA GLU A 11 -13.87 -9.69 -10.55
C GLU A 11 -13.80 -8.17 -10.82
N ASP A 12 -14.51 -7.67 -11.83
CA ASP A 12 -14.55 -6.24 -12.15
C ASP A 12 -15.21 -5.42 -11.04
N THR A 13 -16.29 -5.92 -10.42
CA THR A 13 -16.92 -5.27 -9.25
C THR A 13 -15.95 -5.22 -8.07
N ILE A 14 -15.21 -6.30 -7.82
CA ILE A 14 -14.21 -6.35 -6.75
C ILE A 14 -13.06 -5.38 -7.03
N LYS A 15 -12.55 -5.33 -8.26
CA LYS A 15 -11.49 -4.40 -8.68
C LYS A 15 -11.91 -2.94 -8.49
N LEU A 16 -13.12 -2.59 -8.91
CA LEU A 16 -13.67 -1.25 -8.71
C LEU A 16 -13.76 -0.89 -7.23
N ALA A 17 -14.38 -1.77 -6.42
CA ALA A 17 -14.54 -1.55 -5.00
C ALA A 17 -13.20 -1.42 -4.26
N LEU A 18 -12.19 -2.20 -4.65
CA LEU A 18 -10.83 -2.11 -4.10
C LEU A 18 -10.15 -0.80 -4.50
N ALA A 19 -10.33 -0.34 -5.74
CA ALA A 19 -9.79 0.95 -6.18
C ALA A 19 -10.42 2.12 -5.40
N ASP A 20 -11.75 2.12 -5.25
CA ASP A 20 -12.46 3.15 -4.49
C ASP A 20 -12.03 3.16 -3.01
N LEU A 21 -11.91 1.97 -2.41
CA LEU A 21 -11.41 1.84 -1.05
C LEU A 21 -9.98 2.39 -0.95
N TYR A 22 -9.10 2.03 -1.89
CA TYR A 22 -7.72 2.52 -1.91
C TYR A 22 -7.65 4.05 -1.97
N TYR A 23 -8.38 4.68 -2.88
CA TYR A 23 -8.41 6.15 -2.97
C TYR A 23 -8.97 6.80 -1.70
N SER A 24 -10.08 6.26 -1.17
CA SER A 24 -10.67 6.77 0.07
C SER A 24 -9.71 6.65 1.26
N GLN A 25 -9.02 5.51 1.42
CA GLN A 25 -8.05 5.33 2.50
C GLN A 25 -6.81 6.21 2.30
N ARG A 26 -6.39 6.46 1.06
CA ARG A 26 -5.25 7.34 0.77
C ARG A 26 -5.52 8.79 1.18
N GLU A 27 -6.73 9.30 0.94
CA GLU A 27 -7.09 10.65 1.38
C GLU A 27 -7.14 10.76 2.91
N ILE A 28 -7.73 9.76 3.60
CA ILE A 28 -7.71 9.71 5.07
C ILE A 28 -6.27 9.65 5.60
N LEU A 29 -5.40 8.85 4.98
CA LEU A 29 -4.01 8.74 5.38
C LEU A 29 -3.28 10.09 5.24
N LYS A 30 -3.50 10.82 4.15
CA LYS A 30 -2.92 12.17 3.97
C LYS A 30 -3.30 13.08 5.13
N GLU A 31 -4.58 13.14 5.49
CA GLU A 31 -5.06 13.94 6.63
C GLU A 31 -4.39 13.52 7.94
N MET A 32 -4.27 12.21 8.18
CA MET A 32 -3.59 11.69 9.38
C MET A 32 -2.09 11.97 9.41
N MET A 33 -1.44 12.07 8.25
CA MET A 33 0.00 12.31 8.12
C MET A 33 0.39 13.77 8.34
N VAL A 34 -0.53 14.73 8.19
CA VAL A 34 -0.25 16.17 8.43
C VAL A 34 0.28 16.43 9.84
N ASP A 35 -0.19 15.67 10.82
CA ASP A 35 0.20 15.80 12.23
C ASP A 35 1.40 14.93 12.64
N VAL A 36 2.06 14.25 11.70
CA VAL A 36 3.19 13.36 11.98
C VAL A 36 4.50 14.16 11.98
N GLU A 37 5.03 14.41 13.18
CA GLU A 37 6.28 15.15 13.35
C GLU A 37 7.51 14.33 12.90
N VAL A 38 7.52 13.03 13.21
CA VAL A 38 8.62 12.12 12.85
C VAL A 38 8.06 10.81 12.33
N MET A 39 8.56 10.38 11.17
CA MET A 39 8.24 9.10 10.56
C MET A 39 9.52 8.35 10.20
N SER A 40 9.56 7.06 10.52
CA SER A 40 10.55 6.13 10.00
C SER A 40 9.97 5.43 8.78
N LEU A 41 10.79 5.26 7.74
CA LEU A 41 10.43 4.48 6.56
C LEU A 41 11.17 3.14 6.60
N SER A 42 10.46 2.05 6.30
CA SER A 42 11.08 0.77 5.98
C SER A 42 10.82 0.41 4.52
N LEU A 43 11.83 -0.16 3.90
CA LEU A 43 11.76 -0.67 2.55
C LEU A 43 12.07 -2.15 2.59
N ASN A 44 11.13 -2.94 2.09
CA ASN A 44 11.31 -4.37 2.02
C ASN A 44 11.27 -4.81 0.56
N ASN A 45 12.37 -5.40 0.09
CA ASN A 45 12.50 -5.95 -1.25
C ASN A 45 12.56 -7.48 -1.15
N TRP A 46 11.71 -8.16 -1.91
CA TRP A 46 11.70 -9.61 -1.98
C TRP A 46 11.32 -10.06 -3.39
N THR A 47 11.78 -11.25 -3.77
CA THR A 47 11.41 -11.88 -5.04
C THR A 47 10.28 -12.87 -4.78
N SER A 48 9.19 -12.77 -5.53
CA SER A 48 8.07 -13.69 -5.43
C SER A 48 8.44 -15.08 -5.94
N ALA A 49 7.62 -16.09 -5.58
CA ALA A 49 7.77 -17.44 -6.12
C ALA A 49 7.66 -17.50 -7.66
N PHE A 50 7.13 -16.45 -8.29
CA PHE A 50 7.00 -16.30 -9.74
C PHE A 50 8.17 -15.54 -10.38
N GLY A 51 9.20 -15.18 -9.61
CA GLY A 51 10.40 -14.49 -10.10
C GLY A 51 10.27 -12.96 -10.22
N GLN A 52 9.13 -12.39 -9.81
CA GLN A 52 8.94 -10.93 -9.85
C GLN A 52 9.51 -10.29 -8.59
N ASN A 53 10.27 -9.20 -8.75
CA ASN A 53 10.72 -8.40 -7.62
C ASN A 53 9.58 -7.50 -7.12
N VAL A 54 9.37 -7.51 -5.81
CA VAL A 54 8.37 -6.72 -5.13
C VAL A 54 9.07 -5.83 -4.11
N LEU A 55 8.82 -4.52 -4.21
CA LEU A 55 9.28 -3.55 -3.22
C LEU A 55 8.07 -2.94 -2.50
N THR A 56 8.06 -3.04 -1.18
CA THR A 56 7.05 -2.41 -0.33
C THR A 56 7.68 -1.30 0.50
N ALA A 57 7.11 -0.10 0.46
CA ALA A 57 7.48 1.01 1.33
C ALA A 57 6.46 1.14 2.45
N SER A 58 6.92 1.11 3.71
CA SER A 58 6.07 1.24 4.89
C SER A 58 6.51 2.42 5.76
N GLY A 59 5.55 3.22 6.19
CA GLY A 59 5.73 4.30 7.15
C GLY A 59 5.41 3.84 8.57
N HIS A 60 6.24 4.26 9.52
CA HIS A 60 6.13 3.93 10.94
C HIS A 60 6.26 5.20 11.77
N TRP A 61 5.28 5.48 12.63
CA TRP A 61 5.33 6.65 13.50
C TRP A 61 4.61 6.42 14.82
N ILE A 62 4.89 7.31 15.78
CA ILE A 62 4.15 7.36 17.05
C ILE A 62 3.18 8.54 16.96
N SER A 63 1.89 8.25 17.10
CA SER A 63 0.85 9.30 17.15
C SER A 63 0.89 10.07 18.47
N ARG A 64 0.27 11.26 18.54
CA ARG A 64 0.17 12.10 19.76
C ARG A 64 -0.37 11.35 21.00
N GLY A 65 -1.19 10.32 20.80
CA GLY A 65 -1.67 9.44 21.87
C GLY A 65 -0.70 8.33 22.28
N PHE A 66 0.59 8.45 21.96
CA PHE A 66 1.63 7.44 22.20
C PHE A 66 1.32 6.05 21.63
N ARG A 67 0.54 5.98 20.54
CA ARG A 67 0.25 4.73 19.83
C ARG A 67 1.14 4.61 18.60
N ARG A 68 1.77 3.45 18.46
CA ARG A 68 2.46 3.04 17.24
C ARG A 68 1.45 2.92 16.09
N ARG A 69 1.84 3.48 14.94
CA ARG A 69 1.13 3.39 13.68
C ARG A 69 2.09 2.85 12.63
N ASP A 70 1.61 1.93 11.83
CA ASP A 70 2.33 1.32 10.72
C ASP A 70 1.39 1.35 9.52
N CYS A 71 1.89 1.79 8.36
CA CYS A 71 1.09 1.85 7.14
C CYS A 71 1.95 1.48 5.94
N VAL A 72 1.44 0.60 5.07
CA VAL A 72 2.04 0.37 3.75
C VAL A 72 1.66 1.56 2.87
N LEU A 73 2.65 2.36 2.48
CA LEU A 73 2.44 3.59 1.72
C LEU A 73 2.32 3.29 0.23
N GLU A 74 3.23 2.45 -0.29
CA GLU A 74 3.24 2.06 -1.70
C GLU A 74 3.79 0.64 -1.86
N VAL A 75 3.31 -0.06 -2.89
CA VAL A 75 3.77 -1.38 -3.31
C VAL A 75 4.06 -1.37 -4.79
N TYR A 76 5.29 -1.70 -5.16
CA TYR A 76 5.74 -1.79 -6.53
C TYR A 76 6.00 -3.25 -6.87
N VAL A 77 5.24 -3.77 -7.83
CA VAL A 77 5.50 -5.07 -8.45
C VAL A 77 6.24 -4.79 -9.76
N LEU A 78 7.51 -5.14 -9.82
CA LEU A 78 8.32 -4.89 -11.00
C LEU A 78 8.08 -5.95 -12.08
N PRO A 79 8.25 -5.57 -13.36
CA PRO A 79 8.42 -6.53 -14.44
C PRO A 79 9.51 -7.56 -14.10
N LEU A 80 9.39 -8.75 -14.70
CA LEU A 80 10.41 -9.79 -14.59
C LEU A 80 11.77 -9.23 -15.04
N ASP A 81 12.83 -9.64 -14.35
CA ASP A 81 14.23 -9.27 -14.60
C ASP A 81 14.62 -7.80 -14.38
N GLU A 82 13.69 -6.93 -13.95
CA GLU A 82 14.03 -5.56 -13.55
C GLU A 82 14.68 -5.50 -12.17
N ARG A 83 15.75 -4.71 -12.06
CA ARG A 83 16.42 -4.41 -10.79
C ARG A 83 15.84 -3.16 -10.15
N VAL A 84 15.55 -3.27 -8.86
CA VAL A 84 15.03 -2.19 -8.04
C VAL A 84 16.11 -1.13 -7.80
N ASN A 85 15.88 0.11 -8.26
CA ASN A 85 16.64 1.27 -7.76
C ASN A 85 15.95 1.83 -6.52
N ILE A 86 16.33 1.28 -5.37
CA ILE A 86 15.72 1.57 -4.06
C ILE A 86 15.79 3.08 -3.73
N ILE A 87 16.88 3.76 -4.11
CA ILE A 87 17.08 5.19 -3.83
C ILE A 87 16.13 6.05 -4.66
N ALA A 88 15.97 5.74 -5.95
CA ALA A 88 15.04 6.47 -6.81
C ALA A 88 13.59 6.31 -6.31
N LEU A 89 13.23 5.11 -5.85
CA LEU A 89 11.91 4.85 -5.32
C LEU A 89 11.63 5.56 -3.99
N LEU A 90 12.60 5.61 -3.09
CA LEU A 90 12.48 6.38 -1.85
C LEU A 90 12.14 7.83 -2.11
N ARG A 91 12.80 8.44 -3.11
CA ARG A 91 12.54 9.82 -3.51
C ARG A 91 11.12 9.97 -4.03
N ASP A 92 10.66 9.07 -4.92
CA ASP A 92 9.28 9.08 -5.42
C ASP A 92 8.24 8.95 -4.30
N VAL A 93 8.50 8.12 -3.28
CA VAL A 93 7.60 7.97 -2.12
C VAL A 93 7.61 9.20 -1.21
N MET A 94 8.75 9.88 -1.07
CA MET A 94 8.89 11.08 -0.24
C MET A 94 8.37 12.37 -0.92
N ASP A 95 8.46 12.44 -2.25
CA ASP A 95 8.10 13.63 -3.03
C ASP A 95 6.62 13.67 -3.46
N LYS A 96 5.84 12.61 -3.16
CA LYS A 96 4.39 12.47 -3.43
C LYS A 96 3.52 12.85 -2.24
#